data_AF-A0A0D0ABK9-F1
#
_entry.id   AF-A0A0D0ABK9-F1
#
_cell.length_a   1.000
_cell.length_b   1.000
_cell.length_c   1.000
_cell.angle_alpha   90.00
_cell.angle_beta   90.00
_cell.angle_gamma   90.00
#
_symmetry.space_group_name_H-M   'P 1'
#
loop_
_entity.id
_entity.type
_entity.pdbx_description
1 polymer ?
#
loop_
_entity_poly.entity_id
_entity_poly.type
_entity_poly.pdbx_seq_one_letter_code
_entity_poly.pdbx_strand_id
1 'polypeptide(L)'
;MSMDNIPRADAERDIRTYVSKELDGLHFQYKQFKVLAEKAEGLFEWARLACEYIKESHAGLSSMECYQAVVSRDPVERSSLLHDVYLLILKDIIPGDKSSHSQKLRSAALARFRSVMGQILGTAEPLPLKSLNAMRRHFPTPEDNFEVELVVKSMGSLLSGTTNPDSPIRPLHASFHDFLTDNVSSGEFFMDEIELSKAQHNLAFASLRVMKDDLRFNICDLKSSYLPNSEDPGLQERVKKCILPHLSYSSRFWMSHVRTTVFDKELAKEVKSFFDHERLFFWLELLALINALGGAVPALSLIPQWLKGHPEFKDVSSTAMDVQRFIQVFGGMILHSMPHLYVSALPFLPANSPLSRHLSARFPNTLRVTSGHIMNWPVVQAVLTGHTSSVRSVSFSPDGTRIVTGS
;
A
#
# COMPACT_ATOMS: atom_id res chain seq x y z
N MET A 1 -2.63 19.67 24.45
CA MET A 1 -3.43 20.87 24.09
C MET A 1 -3.90 20.67 22.67
N SER A 2 -5.21 20.63 22.42
CA SER A 2 -5.73 20.57 21.04
C SER A 2 -5.33 21.83 20.29
N MET A 3 -4.94 21.72 19.02
CA MET A 3 -4.60 22.88 18.18
C MET A 3 -5.80 23.82 17.97
N ASP A 4 -7.01 23.38 18.31
CA ASP A 4 -8.26 24.13 18.10
C ASP A 4 -8.50 25.28 19.10
N ASN A 5 -7.67 25.42 20.14
CA ASN A 5 -7.83 26.43 21.20
C ASN A 5 -6.88 27.64 21.07
N ILE A 6 -6.21 27.81 19.93
CA ILE A 6 -5.33 28.96 19.70
C ILE A 6 -6.19 30.18 19.32
N PRO A 7 -6.03 31.34 20.00
CA PRO A 7 -6.73 32.56 19.61
C PRO A 7 -6.46 32.92 18.14
N ARG A 8 -7.52 33.28 17.40
CA ARG A 8 -7.42 33.61 15.96
C ARG A 8 -6.34 34.66 15.66
N ALA A 9 -6.19 35.65 16.54
CA ALA A 9 -5.18 36.70 16.40
C ALA A 9 -3.74 36.18 16.53
N ASP A 10 -3.50 35.18 17.39
CA ASP A 10 -2.19 34.54 17.52
C ASP A 10 -1.89 33.69 16.28
N ALA A 11 -2.86 32.90 15.82
CA ALA A 11 -2.73 32.12 14.60
C ALA A 11 -2.45 33.01 13.38
N GLU A 12 -3.14 34.15 13.24
CA GLU A 12 -2.92 35.11 12.16
C GLU A 12 -1.51 35.74 12.22
N ARG A 13 -1.03 36.11 13.41
CA ARG A 13 0.34 36.64 13.59
C ARG A 13 1.39 35.61 13.17
N ASP A 14 1.20 34.37 13.58
CA ASP A 14 2.16 33.30 13.32
C ASP A 14 2.14 32.90 11.83
N ILE A 15 0.95 32.84 11.21
CA ILE A 15 0.80 32.66 9.76
C ILE A 15 1.45 33.81 9.00
N ARG A 16 1.25 35.08 9.40
CA ARG A 16 1.89 36.22 8.74
C ARG A 16 3.41 36.12 8.79
N THR A 17 3.96 35.69 9.93
CA THR A 17 5.39 35.47 10.10
C THR A 17 5.87 34.36 9.16
N TYR A 18 5.15 33.24 9.11
CA TYR A 18 5.41 32.14 8.18
C TYR A 18 5.39 32.60 6.71
N VAL A 19 4.32 33.27 6.26
CA VAL A 19 4.16 33.78 4.88
C VAL A 19 5.30 34.75 4.53
N SER A 20 5.67 35.66 5.43
CA SER A 20 6.75 36.62 5.17
C SER A 20 8.10 35.94 4.96
N LYS A 21 8.33 34.81 5.64
CA LYS A 21 9.55 34.01 5.48
C LYS A 21 9.51 33.18 4.20
N GLU A 22 8.38 32.57 3.88
CA GLU A 22 8.22 31.72 2.71
C GLU A 22 8.24 32.49 1.39
N LEU A 23 7.77 33.73 1.38
CA LEU A 23 7.74 34.61 0.20
C LEU A 23 8.89 35.63 0.18
N ASP A 24 9.89 35.43 1.04
CA ASP A 24 11.07 36.29 1.06
C ASP A 24 11.79 36.24 -0.30
N GLY A 25 12.27 37.40 -0.76
CA GLY A 25 12.90 37.54 -2.08
C GLY A 25 11.96 37.74 -3.28
N LEU A 26 10.63 37.64 -3.14
CA LEU A 26 9.66 37.84 -4.24
C LEU A 26 9.07 39.27 -4.34
N HIS A 27 9.73 40.27 -3.73
CA HIS A 27 9.32 41.69 -3.71
C HIS A 27 7.89 41.97 -3.15
N PHE A 28 7.32 41.05 -2.37
CA PHE A 28 6.08 41.30 -1.64
C PHE A 28 6.31 42.24 -0.44
N GLN A 29 5.29 43.03 -0.09
CA GLN A 29 5.33 43.94 1.06
C GLN A 29 4.45 43.43 2.20
N TYR A 30 4.58 44.07 3.36
CA TYR A 30 3.80 43.75 4.56
C TYR A 30 2.29 43.66 4.32
N LYS A 31 1.74 44.51 3.44
CA LYS A 31 0.31 44.52 3.12
C LYS A 31 -0.14 43.20 2.50
N GLN A 32 0.64 42.63 1.58
CA GLN A 32 0.32 41.36 0.95
C GLN A 32 0.42 40.19 1.94
N PHE A 33 1.44 40.19 2.81
CA PHE A 33 1.57 39.18 3.86
C PHE A 33 0.39 39.20 4.84
N LYS A 34 -0.08 40.40 5.20
CA LYS A 34 -1.25 40.58 6.05
C LYS A 34 -2.53 40.01 5.40
N VAL A 35 -2.76 40.29 4.12
CA VAL A 35 -3.94 39.79 3.41
C VAL A 35 -3.95 38.26 3.32
N LEU A 36 -2.81 37.62 3.03
CA LEU A 36 -2.71 36.16 3.02
C LEU A 36 -2.97 35.57 4.41
N ALA A 37 -2.46 36.20 5.47
CA ALA A 37 -2.69 35.74 6.84
C ALA A 37 -4.16 35.85 7.26
N GLU A 38 -4.82 36.94 6.89
CA GLU A 38 -6.26 37.14 7.12
C GLU A 38 -7.09 36.11 6.34
N LYS A 39 -6.78 35.91 5.05
CA LYS A 39 -7.46 34.94 4.17
C LYS A 39 -7.26 33.50 4.59
N ALA A 40 -6.13 33.15 5.21
CA ALA A 40 -5.91 31.80 5.73
C ALA A 40 -6.90 31.41 6.83
N GLU A 41 -7.54 32.39 7.49
CA GLU A 41 -8.47 32.16 8.60
C GLU A 41 -7.90 31.20 9.67
N GLY A 42 -6.61 31.28 9.97
CA GLY A 42 -5.94 30.39 10.94
C GLY A 42 -5.55 29.01 10.42
N LEU A 43 -5.78 28.69 9.14
CA LEU A 43 -5.39 27.42 8.50
C LEU A 43 -3.95 27.52 7.96
N PHE A 44 -2.99 26.97 8.72
CA PHE A 44 -1.59 26.92 8.28
C PHE A 44 -1.38 26.16 6.96
N GLU A 45 -2.14 25.08 6.75
CA GLU A 45 -2.06 24.31 5.51
C GLU A 45 -2.51 25.13 4.28
N TRP A 46 -3.51 26.01 4.45
CA TRP A 46 -3.89 26.95 3.40
C TRP A 46 -2.76 27.93 3.09
N ALA A 47 -2.14 28.51 4.14
CA ALA A 47 -1.05 29.45 3.97
C ALA A 47 0.18 28.81 3.31
N ARG A 48 0.49 27.55 3.65
CA ARG A 48 1.54 26.75 3.02
C ARG A 48 1.29 26.59 1.51
N LEU A 49 0.12 26.08 1.15
CA LEU A 49 -0.26 25.87 -0.26
C LEU A 49 -0.29 27.17 -1.06
N ALA A 50 -0.84 28.24 -0.48
CA ALA A 50 -0.84 29.57 -1.10
C ALA A 50 0.59 30.05 -1.38
N CYS A 51 1.50 29.92 -0.42
CA CYS A 51 2.89 30.34 -0.61
C CYS A 51 3.62 29.48 -1.64
N GLU A 52 3.41 28.17 -1.65
CA GLU A 52 3.99 27.27 -2.64
C GLU A 52 3.49 27.59 -4.06
N TYR A 53 2.19 27.78 -4.23
CA TYR A 53 1.60 28.16 -5.51
C TYR A 53 2.11 29.53 -6.01
N ILE A 54 2.34 30.50 -5.11
CA ILE A 54 2.90 31.82 -5.48
C ILE A 54 4.38 31.74 -5.87
N LYS A 55 5.13 30.81 -5.25
CA LYS A 55 6.55 30.57 -5.54
C LYS A 55 6.75 29.82 -6.86
N GLU A 56 5.86 28.88 -7.18
CA GLU A 56 5.93 28.10 -8.41
C GLU A 56 5.45 28.94 -9.60
N SER A 57 6.29 29.10 -10.64
CA SER A 57 5.86 29.76 -11.88
C SER A 57 5.00 28.78 -12.69
N HIS A 58 3.69 28.89 -12.52
CA HIS A 58 2.71 28.09 -13.26
C HIS A 58 2.41 28.75 -14.61
N ALA A 59 2.61 28.01 -15.70
CA ALA A 59 2.27 28.43 -17.07
C ALA A 59 2.84 29.82 -17.48
N GLY A 60 3.95 30.26 -16.88
CA GLY A 60 4.58 31.55 -17.16
C GLY A 60 3.97 32.75 -16.43
N LEU A 61 3.09 32.53 -15.44
CA LEU A 61 2.54 33.60 -14.60
C LEU A 61 3.61 34.15 -13.64
N SER A 62 3.49 35.45 -13.35
CA SER A 62 4.29 36.13 -12.32
C SER A 62 3.76 35.81 -10.92
N SER A 63 4.64 35.88 -9.90
CA SER A 63 4.22 35.66 -8.51
C SER A 63 3.09 36.59 -8.06
N MET A 64 3.01 37.82 -8.60
CA MET A 64 1.93 38.76 -8.28
C MET A 64 0.59 38.32 -8.89
N GLU A 65 0.58 37.77 -10.11
CA GLU A 65 -0.62 37.20 -10.73
C GLU A 65 -1.10 35.96 -9.96
N CYS A 66 -0.17 35.08 -9.56
CA CYS A 66 -0.48 33.92 -8.70
C CYS A 66 -1.06 34.38 -7.34
N TYR A 67 -0.49 35.42 -6.74
CA TYR A 67 -1.02 36.03 -5.51
C TYR A 67 -2.46 36.52 -5.69
N GLN A 68 -2.74 37.21 -6.80
CA GLN A 68 -4.10 37.69 -7.09
C GLN A 68 -5.08 36.53 -7.29
N ALA A 69 -4.67 35.47 -8.00
CA ALA A 69 -5.48 34.26 -8.20
C ALA A 69 -5.84 33.56 -6.88
N VAL A 70 -4.94 33.57 -5.89
CA VAL A 70 -5.20 33.02 -4.56
C VAL A 70 -6.16 33.93 -3.77
N VAL A 71 -5.88 35.24 -3.70
CA VAL A 71 -6.62 36.18 -2.82
C VAL A 71 -8.02 36.51 -3.33
N SER A 72 -8.23 36.45 -4.65
CA SER A 72 -9.52 36.72 -5.30
C SER A 72 -10.59 35.66 -5.00
N ARG A 73 -10.21 34.51 -4.43
CA ARG A 73 -11.18 33.51 -3.98
C ARG A 73 -11.84 33.92 -2.67
N ASP A 74 -13.15 33.76 -2.61
CA ASP A 74 -13.95 34.04 -1.42
C ASP A 74 -15.01 32.93 -1.23
N PRO A 75 -14.60 31.79 -0.64
CA PRO A 75 -15.52 30.69 -0.40
C PRO A 75 -16.51 31.03 0.71
N VAL A 76 -17.73 30.49 0.60
CA VAL A 76 -18.82 30.70 1.56
C VAL A 76 -18.52 30.04 2.93
N GLU A 77 -17.69 29.00 2.93
CA GLU A 77 -17.36 28.23 4.14
C GLU A 77 -15.84 28.09 4.34
N ARG A 78 -15.40 28.04 5.59
CA ARG A 78 -13.98 27.91 5.95
C ARG A 78 -13.36 26.58 5.50
N SER A 79 -14.16 25.51 5.41
CA SER A 79 -13.76 24.18 4.90
C SER A 79 -13.46 24.21 3.40
N SER A 80 -14.23 24.97 2.61
CA SER A 80 -14.03 25.07 1.16
C SER A 80 -12.83 25.95 0.79
N LEU A 81 -12.33 26.78 1.72
CA LEU A 81 -11.12 27.58 1.52
C LEU A 81 -9.91 26.75 1.08
N LEU A 82 -9.70 25.59 1.71
CA LEU A 82 -8.57 24.70 1.36
C LEU A 82 -8.81 23.97 0.04
N HIS A 83 -10.05 23.53 -0.17
CA HIS A 83 -10.46 22.85 -1.40
C HIS A 83 -10.33 23.74 -2.64
N ASP A 84 -10.63 25.04 -2.50
CA ASP A 84 -10.51 26.03 -3.55
C ASP A 84 -9.06 26.22 -4.03
N VAL A 85 -8.09 26.14 -3.12
CA VAL A 85 -6.66 26.19 -3.46
C VAL A 85 -6.21 24.89 -4.11
N TYR A 86 -6.67 23.72 -3.64
CA TYR A 86 -6.41 22.46 -4.35
C TYR A 86 -6.96 22.50 -5.78
N LEU A 87 -8.19 22.98 -5.95
CA LEU A 87 -8.82 23.11 -7.25
C LEU A 87 -8.08 24.11 -8.15
N LEU A 88 -7.53 25.20 -7.59
CA LEU A 88 -6.65 26.12 -8.32
C LEU A 88 -5.44 25.38 -8.91
N ILE A 89 -4.67 24.74 -8.03
CA ILE A 89 -3.43 24.08 -8.37
C ILE A 89 -3.69 23.02 -9.43
N LEU A 90 -4.74 22.21 -9.25
CA LEU A 90 -5.09 21.15 -10.20
C LEU A 90 -5.57 21.69 -11.55
N LYS A 91 -6.32 22.80 -11.59
CA LYS A 91 -6.73 23.44 -12.85
C LYS A 91 -5.56 24.06 -13.60
N ASP A 92 -4.49 24.46 -12.91
CA ASP A 92 -3.28 24.96 -13.57
C ASP A 92 -2.39 23.83 -14.07
N ILE A 93 -2.30 22.73 -13.32
CA ILE A 93 -1.57 21.53 -13.75
C ILE A 93 -2.27 20.85 -14.94
N ILE A 94 -3.62 20.81 -14.92
CA ILE A 94 -4.46 20.24 -15.97
C ILE A 94 -5.38 21.34 -16.47
N PRO A 95 -4.93 22.20 -17.40
CA PRO A 95 -5.69 23.35 -17.90
C PRO A 95 -6.90 22.94 -18.74
N GLY A 96 -7.97 23.73 -18.63
CA GLY A 96 -9.18 23.58 -19.43
C GLY A 96 -9.10 24.42 -20.69
N ASP A 97 -9.23 23.79 -21.86
CA ASP A 97 -9.37 24.49 -23.15
C ASP A 97 -10.64 24.03 -23.87
N LYS A 98 -11.33 24.99 -24.49
CA LYS A 98 -12.66 24.89 -25.10
C LYS A 98 -12.64 24.29 -26.51
N SER A 99 -11.48 24.07 -27.13
CA SER A 99 -11.43 23.43 -28.44
C SER A 99 -11.79 21.94 -28.38
N SER A 100 -12.41 21.39 -29.42
CA SER A 100 -12.81 19.97 -29.42
C SER A 100 -11.62 19.00 -29.39
N HIS A 101 -10.46 19.41 -29.92
CA HIS A 101 -9.23 18.62 -29.86
C HIS A 101 -8.61 18.64 -28.45
N SER A 102 -8.59 19.81 -27.81
CA SER A 102 -8.11 19.95 -26.43
C SER A 102 -9.00 19.22 -25.42
N GLN A 103 -10.30 19.09 -25.69
CA GLN A 103 -11.22 18.37 -24.80
C GLN A 103 -10.91 16.87 -24.68
N LYS A 104 -10.54 16.21 -25.79
CA LYS A 104 -10.11 14.80 -25.77
C LYS A 104 -8.78 14.60 -25.03
N LEU A 105 -7.84 15.53 -25.20
CA LEU A 105 -6.56 15.50 -24.48
C LEU A 105 -6.77 15.73 -22.98
N ARG A 106 -7.66 16.66 -22.61
CA ARG A 106 -8.04 16.92 -21.22
C ARG A 106 -8.71 15.71 -20.57
N SER A 107 -9.66 15.06 -21.25
CA SER A 107 -10.32 13.87 -20.68
C SER A 107 -9.34 12.74 -20.44
N ALA A 108 -8.37 12.54 -21.35
CA ALA A 108 -7.28 11.59 -21.15
C ALA A 108 -6.38 11.99 -19.96
N ALA A 109 -6.05 13.28 -19.80
CA ALA A 109 -5.27 13.76 -18.67
C ALA A 109 -5.99 13.57 -17.32
N LEU A 110 -7.30 13.86 -17.25
CA LEU A 110 -8.13 13.62 -16.06
C LEU A 110 -8.25 12.13 -15.73
N ALA A 111 -8.43 11.27 -16.74
CA ALA A 111 -8.47 9.82 -16.54
C ALA A 111 -7.13 9.30 -15.98
N ARG A 112 -6.00 9.78 -16.51
CA ARG A 112 -4.67 9.45 -16.00
C ARG A 112 -4.47 9.96 -14.57
N PHE A 113 -4.92 11.18 -14.29
CA PHE A 113 -4.87 11.76 -12.95
C PHE A 113 -5.61 10.87 -11.94
N ARG A 114 -6.87 10.52 -12.20
CA ARG A 114 -7.67 9.65 -11.33
C ARG A 114 -7.05 8.26 -11.19
N SER A 115 -6.56 7.68 -12.27
CA SER A 115 -5.85 6.39 -12.26
C SER A 115 -4.58 6.42 -11.40
N VAL A 116 -3.82 7.53 -11.43
CA VAL A 116 -2.62 7.71 -10.60
C VAL A 116 -2.95 8.00 -9.15
N MET A 117 -3.88 8.92 -8.88
CA MET A 117 -4.33 9.21 -7.52
C MET A 117 -4.96 7.98 -6.87
N GLY A 118 -5.77 7.21 -7.61
CA GLY A 118 -6.33 5.94 -7.16
C GLY A 118 -5.25 4.95 -6.77
N GLN A 119 -4.15 4.85 -7.53
CA GLN A 119 -3.01 4.01 -7.14
C GLN A 119 -2.34 4.51 -5.86
N ILE A 120 -2.04 5.82 -5.75
CA ILE A 120 -1.34 6.41 -4.60
C ILE A 120 -2.18 6.30 -3.32
N LEU A 121 -3.48 6.60 -3.41
CA LEU A 121 -4.40 6.54 -2.26
C LEU A 121 -4.83 5.10 -1.95
N GLY A 122 -4.84 4.23 -2.95
CA GLY A 122 -5.21 2.82 -2.81
C GLY A 122 -4.12 1.95 -2.20
N THR A 123 -2.85 2.38 -2.21
CA THR A 123 -1.77 1.63 -1.58
C THR A 123 -1.88 1.64 -0.06
N ALA A 124 -1.69 0.48 0.57
CA ALA A 124 -1.76 0.32 2.03
C ALA A 124 -0.63 1.04 2.78
N GLU A 125 0.49 1.28 2.09
CA GLU A 125 1.59 2.12 2.54
C GLU A 125 2.13 2.92 1.34
N PRO A 126 2.58 4.17 1.55
CA PRO A 126 3.18 4.98 0.49
C PRO A 126 4.39 4.32 -0.18
N LEU A 127 4.43 4.36 -1.51
CA LEU A 127 5.50 3.76 -2.30
C LEU A 127 6.33 4.80 -3.07
N PRO A 128 7.64 4.58 -3.25
CA PRO A 128 8.47 5.40 -4.13
C PRO A 128 8.00 5.37 -5.59
N LEU A 129 8.33 6.42 -6.34
CA LEU A 129 7.92 6.56 -7.75
C LEU A 129 8.28 5.33 -8.60
N LYS A 130 9.51 4.81 -8.44
CA LYS A 130 9.98 3.60 -9.16
C LYS A 130 9.11 2.38 -8.87
N SER A 131 8.69 2.21 -7.61
CA SER A 131 7.83 1.10 -7.19
C SER A 131 6.41 1.24 -7.75
N LEU A 132 5.87 2.46 -7.77
CA LEU A 132 4.56 2.73 -8.39
C LEU A 132 4.59 2.43 -9.89
N ASN A 133 5.65 2.83 -10.60
CA ASN A 133 5.83 2.52 -12.02
C ASN A 133 6.02 1.01 -12.27
N ALA A 134 6.80 0.33 -11.44
CA ALA A 134 6.97 -1.12 -11.51
C ALA A 134 5.62 -1.83 -11.40
N MET A 135 4.81 -1.50 -10.38
CA MET A 135 3.47 -2.08 -10.24
C MET A 135 2.54 -1.70 -11.38
N ARG A 136 2.58 -0.44 -11.85
CA ARG A 136 1.69 0.06 -12.90
C ARG A 136 1.84 -0.68 -14.23
N ARG A 137 3.06 -1.11 -14.58
CA ARG A 137 3.31 -1.92 -15.79
C ARG A 137 2.56 -3.26 -15.79
N HIS A 138 2.12 -3.73 -14.63
CA HIS A 138 1.37 -4.98 -14.47
C HIS A 138 -0.15 -4.77 -14.34
N PHE A 139 -0.66 -3.56 -14.54
CA PHE A 139 -2.10 -3.33 -14.50
C PHE A 139 -2.82 -4.17 -15.57
N PRO A 140 -4.07 -4.60 -15.31
CA PRO A 140 -4.82 -5.45 -16.23
C PRO A 140 -5.21 -4.73 -17.53
N THR A 141 -5.33 -3.41 -17.49
CA THR A 141 -5.73 -2.57 -18.62
C THR A 141 -4.48 -1.94 -19.28
N PRO A 142 -4.13 -2.30 -20.53
CA PRO A 142 -2.93 -1.77 -21.19
C PRO A 142 -2.89 -0.24 -21.31
N GLU A 143 -4.04 0.42 -21.42
CA GLU A 143 -4.13 1.88 -21.50
C GLU A 143 -3.70 2.58 -20.20
N ASP A 144 -3.72 1.86 -19.08
CA ASP A 144 -3.26 2.35 -17.77
C ASP A 144 -1.75 2.14 -17.54
N ASN A 145 -1.04 1.48 -18.48
CA ASN A 145 0.40 1.19 -18.42
C ASN A 145 1.25 2.37 -18.94
N PHE A 146 1.23 3.48 -18.21
CA PHE A 146 2.08 4.65 -18.45
C PHE A 146 2.89 5.00 -17.20
N GLU A 147 3.92 5.84 -17.30
CA GLU A 147 4.72 6.23 -16.12
C GLU A 147 3.95 7.23 -15.24
N VAL A 148 3.90 6.98 -13.93
CA VAL A 148 3.27 7.82 -12.90
C VAL A 148 3.82 9.25 -12.89
N GLU A 149 5.11 9.40 -13.24
CA GLU A 149 5.80 10.68 -13.33
C GLU A 149 5.09 11.69 -14.26
N LEU A 150 4.38 11.19 -15.29
CA LEU A 150 3.61 12.03 -16.21
C LEU A 150 2.56 12.89 -15.49
N VAL A 151 2.04 12.40 -14.36
CA VAL A 151 1.03 13.09 -13.55
C VAL A 151 1.68 13.81 -12.37
N VAL A 152 2.56 13.12 -11.62
CA VAL A 152 3.01 13.64 -10.32
C VAL A 152 4.12 14.68 -10.40
N LYS A 153 4.84 14.80 -11.53
CA LYS A 153 5.99 15.73 -11.65
C LYS A 153 5.65 17.19 -11.34
N SER A 154 4.43 17.62 -11.64
CA SER A 154 3.97 19.00 -11.44
C SER A 154 3.15 19.17 -10.16
N MET A 155 3.11 18.15 -9.30
CA MET A 155 2.28 18.12 -8.08
C MET A 155 3.13 18.30 -6.81
N GLY A 156 4.30 18.94 -6.89
CA GLY A 156 5.22 19.10 -5.75
C GLY A 156 4.60 19.81 -4.54
N SER A 157 3.65 20.71 -4.78
CA SER A 157 2.90 21.41 -3.71
C SER A 157 1.84 20.56 -3.01
N LEU A 158 1.45 19.44 -3.63
CA LEU A 158 0.38 18.54 -3.15
C LEU A 158 0.94 17.20 -2.64
N LEU A 159 2.03 16.73 -3.24
CA LEU A 159 2.60 15.41 -3.04
C LEU A 159 4.08 15.53 -2.64
N SER A 160 4.46 14.73 -1.63
CA SER A 160 5.87 14.48 -1.35
C SER A 160 6.46 13.44 -2.31
N GLY A 161 7.80 13.40 -2.41
CA GLY A 161 8.54 12.41 -3.19
C GLY A 161 8.55 12.62 -4.71
N THR A 162 7.98 13.72 -5.21
CA THR A 162 7.93 14.02 -6.65
C THR A 162 9.30 14.30 -7.27
N THR A 163 10.28 14.73 -6.46
CA THR A 163 11.64 15.07 -6.90
C THR A 163 12.71 14.10 -6.42
N ASN A 164 12.50 13.41 -5.30
CA ASN A 164 13.44 12.44 -4.75
C ASN A 164 12.99 11.00 -5.07
N PRO A 165 13.72 10.25 -5.91
CA PRO A 165 13.33 8.90 -6.34
C PRO A 165 13.17 7.87 -5.21
N ASP A 166 13.84 8.09 -4.07
CA ASP A 166 13.83 7.16 -2.93
C ASP A 166 12.75 7.52 -1.89
N SER A 167 12.19 8.74 -1.97
CA SER A 167 11.09 9.15 -1.11
C SER A 167 9.76 8.58 -1.61
N PRO A 168 8.88 8.09 -0.72
CA PRO A 168 7.56 7.64 -1.12
C PRO A 168 6.71 8.80 -1.64
N ILE A 169 5.89 8.51 -2.65
CA ILE A 169 4.85 9.43 -3.14
C ILE A 169 3.64 9.32 -2.22
N ARG A 170 3.23 10.44 -1.64
CA ARG A 170 2.03 10.56 -0.80
C ARG A 170 1.55 12.00 -0.69
N PRO A 171 0.26 12.23 -0.44
CA PRO A 171 -0.26 13.55 -0.07
C PRO A 171 0.54 14.17 1.08
N LEU A 172 0.82 15.47 0.97
CA LEU A 172 1.48 16.24 2.03
C LEU A 172 0.57 16.43 3.24
N HIS A 173 -0.75 16.45 3.02
CA HIS A 173 -1.76 16.61 4.06
C HIS A 173 -3.00 15.75 3.79
N ALA A 174 -3.65 15.28 4.86
CA ALA A 174 -4.80 14.37 4.78
C ALA A 174 -6.02 14.99 4.09
N SER A 175 -6.23 16.30 4.23
CA SER A 175 -7.33 17.02 3.57
C SER A 175 -7.30 16.96 2.04
N PHE A 176 -6.16 16.64 1.42
CA PHE A 176 -6.11 16.44 -0.02
C PHE A 176 -6.82 15.15 -0.44
N HIS A 177 -6.74 14.09 0.37
CA HIS A 177 -7.55 12.90 0.17
C HIS A 177 -9.03 13.25 0.35
N ASP A 178 -9.39 13.95 1.44
CA ASP A 178 -10.77 14.33 1.73
C ASP A 178 -11.39 15.14 0.58
N PHE A 179 -10.61 16.09 0.03
CA PHE A 179 -10.97 16.84 -1.16
C PHE A 179 -11.28 15.95 -2.37
N LEU A 180 -10.39 14.99 -2.70
CA LEU A 180 -10.57 14.10 -3.85
C LEU A 180 -11.77 13.17 -3.70
N THR A 181 -12.21 12.92 -2.47
CA THR A 181 -13.40 12.12 -2.15
C THR A 181 -14.67 12.96 -1.91
N ASP A 182 -14.60 14.28 -2.07
CA ASP A 182 -15.76 15.17 -2.00
C ASP A 182 -16.14 15.68 -3.40
N ASN A 183 -17.27 15.20 -3.93
CA ASN A 183 -17.72 15.53 -5.28
C ASN A 183 -17.99 17.03 -5.49
N VAL A 184 -18.53 17.69 -4.47
CA VAL A 184 -18.91 19.12 -4.56
C VAL A 184 -17.67 19.98 -4.77
N SER A 185 -16.61 19.70 -4.02
CA SER A 185 -15.40 20.51 -4.00
C SER A 185 -14.42 20.14 -5.12
N SER A 186 -14.24 18.86 -5.40
CA SER A 186 -13.24 18.41 -6.39
C SER A 186 -13.73 18.45 -7.83
N GLY A 187 -15.05 18.43 -8.07
CA GLY A 187 -15.64 18.54 -9.40
C GLY A 187 -15.05 17.53 -10.39
N GLU A 188 -14.39 18.01 -11.44
CA GLU A 188 -13.76 17.13 -12.45
C GLU A 188 -12.61 16.27 -11.91
N PHE A 189 -12.08 16.55 -10.71
CA PHE A 189 -11.01 15.76 -10.09
C PHE A 189 -11.52 14.71 -9.09
N PHE A 190 -12.84 14.66 -8.86
CA PHE A 190 -13.48 13.72 -7.96
C PHE A 190 -13.13 12.27 -8.31
N MET A 191 -12.85 11.49 -7.26
CA MET A 191 -12.70 10.03 -7.34
C MET A 191 -13.90 9.38 -6.65
N ASP A 192 -14.82 8.86 -7.46
CA ASP A 192 -15.97 8.13 -6.96
C ASP A 192 -15.58 6.73 -6.46
N GLU A 193 -16.56 6.03 -5.89
CA GLU A 193 -16.37 4.66 -5.40
C GLU A 193 -15.97 3.68 -6.52
N ILE A 194 -16.33 3.96 -7.77
CA ILE A 194 -15.99 3.11 -8.93
C ILE A 194 -14.50 3.25 -9.24
N GLU A 195 -13.96 4.47 -9.28
CA GLU A 195 -12.53 4.73 -9.49
C GLU A 195 -11.68 4.15 -8.34
N LEU A 196 -12.12 4.32 -7.09
CA LEU A 196 -11.45 3.73 -5.93
C LEU A 196 -11.48 2.19 -5.96
N SER A 197 -12.61 1.59 -6.33
CA SER A 197 -12.73 0.14 -6.52
C SER A 197 -11.84 -0.36 -7.67
N LYS A 198 -11.80 0.37 -8.80
CA LYS A 198 -10.90 0.07 -9.92
C LYS A 198 -9.43 0.13 -9.50
N ALA A 199 -9.06 1.07 -8.64
CA ALA A 199 -7.70 1.14 -8.10
C ALA A 199 -7.33 -0.09 -7.26
N GLN A 200 -8.23 -0.56 -6.38
CA GLN A 200 -8.03 -1.78 -5.60
C GLN A 200 -7.90 -3.02 -6.50
N HIS A 201 -8.77 -3.13 -7.52
CA HIS A 201 -8.71 -4.16 -8.54
C HIS A 201 -7.36 -4.17 -9.27
N ASN A 202 -6.90 -3.01 -9.74
CA ASN A 202 -5.63 -2.87 -10.44
C ASN A 202 -4.43 -3.22 -9.55
N LEU A 203 -4.44 -2.80 -8.28
CA LEU A 203 -3.41 -3.13 -7.30
C LEU A 203 -3.37 -4.64 -6.98
N ALA A 204 -4.52 -5.31 -6.96
CA ALA A 204 -4.60 -6.76 -6.79
C ALA A 204 -3.91 -7.50 -7.95
N PHE A 205 -4.27 -7.18 -9.19
CA PHE A 205 -3.62 -7.72 -10.39
C PHE A 205 -2.13 -7.42 -10.44
N ALA A 206 -1.77 -6.15 -10.22
CA ALA A 206 -0.39 -5.70 -10.22
C ALA A 206 0.44 -6.47 -9.20
N SER A 207 -0.09 -6.67 -7.98
CA SER A 207 0.65 -7.35 -6.93
C SER A 207 0.88 -8.83 -7.22
N LEU A 208 -0.15 -9.52 -7.72
CA LEU A 208 -0.01 -10.93 -8.13
C LEU A 208 1.00 -11.09 -9.26
N ARG A 209 1.01 -10.18 -10.23
CA ARG A 209 1.91 -10.21 -11.40
C ARG A 209 3.34 -9.76 -11.08
N VAL A 210 3.53 -8.79 -10.19
CA VAL A 210 4.86 -8.48 -9.62
C VAL A 210 5.44 -9.71 -8.94
N MET A 211 4.66 -10.37 -8.08
CA MET A 211 5.10 -11.60 -7.42
C MET A 211 5.34 -12.73 -8.44
N LYS A 212 4.54 -12.79 -9.49
CA LYS A 212 4.74 -13.71 -10.61
C LYS A 212 6.13 -13.49 -11.22
N ASP A 213 6.53 -12.27 -11.51
CA ASP A 213 7.76 -12.04 -12.27
C ASP A 213 9.02 -11.99 -11.40
N ASP A 214 8.90 -11.48 -10.17
CA ASP A 214 10.06 -11.15 -9.33
C ASP A 214 10.34 -12.18 -8.20
N LEU A 215 9.38 -13.04 -7.82
CA LEU A 215 9.64 -14.09 -6.84
C LEU A 215 10.51 -15.21 -7.43
N ARG A 216 11.53 -15.61 -6.68
CA ARG A 216 12.44 -16.69 -7.04
C ARG A 216 12.95 -17.42 -5.80
N PHE A 217 13.36 -18.66 -6.00
CA PHE A 217 14.05 -19.47 -5.00
C PHE A 217 15.32 -18.77 -4.50
N ASN A 218 15.54 -18.80 -3.18
CA ASN A 218 16.74 -18.30 -2.53
C ASN A 218 17.07 -16.85 -2.91
N ILE A 219 16.07 -15.95 -2.85
CA ILE A 219 16.16 -14.58 -3.36
C ILE A 219 17.29 -13.77 -2.70
N CYS A 220 17.62 -14.09 -1.44
CA CYS A 220 18.70 -13.48 -0.67
C CYS A 220 19.98 -14.33 -0.62
N ASP A 221 20.13 -15.34 -1.47
CA ASP A 221 21.35 -16.13 -1.65
C ASP A 221 21.95 -16.65 -0.33
N LEU A 222 21.10 -17.24 0.51
CA LEU A 222 21.51 -17.91 1.74
C LEU A 222 22.40 -19.11 1.39
N LYS A 223 23.56 -19.16 2.03
CA LYS A 223 24.62 -20.14 1.71
C LYS A 223 24.54 -21.44 2.49
N SER A 224 23.83 -21.42 3.61
CA SER A 224 23.85 -22.51 4.58
C SER A 224 22.53 -22.59 5.32
N SER A 225 22.07 -23.81 5.60
CA SER A 225 20.98 -24.10 6.53
C SER A 225 21.47 -24.35 7.96
N TYR A 226 22.78 -24.40 8.21
CA TYR A 226 23.34 -24.73 9.52
C TYR A 226 23.32 -23.57 10.51
N LEU A 227 23.20 -22.34 10.01
CA LEU A 227 23.20 -21.13 10.82
C LEU A 227 21.79 -20.53 10.90
N PRO A 228 21.41 -19.95 12.04
CA PRO A 228 20.21 -19.14 12.11
C PRO A 228 20.37 -17.86 11.31
N ASN A 229 19.23 -17.27 10.90
CA ASN A 229 19.19 -16.02 10.14
C ASN A 229 19.95 -14.88 10.86
N SER A 230 19.95 -14.88 12.20
CA SER A 230 20.64 -13.89 13.03
C SER A 230 22.17 -13.99 13.00
N GLU A 231 22.72 -15.13 12.59
CA GLU A 231 24.18 -15.36 12.51
C GLU A 231 24.74 -15.13 11.11
N ASP A 232 23.90 -14.73 10.14
CA ASP A 232 24.36 -14.29 8.82
C ASP A 232 24.54 -12.77 8.80
N PRO A 233 25.78 -12.25 8.95
CA PRO A 233 26.03 -10.81 9.07
C PRO A 233 25.66 -10.03 7.80
N GLY A 234 25.60 -10.68 6.64
CA GLY A 234 25.27 -10.04 5.37
C GLY A 234 23.79 -10.10 4.99
N LEU A 235 22.95 -10.79 5.77
CA LEU A 235 21.57 -11.08 5.37
C LEU A 235 20.73 -9.80 5.21
N GLN A 236 20.85 -8.85 6.13
CA GLN A 236 20.05 -7.61 6.08
C GLN A 236 20.37 -6.77 4.84
N GLU A 237 21.65 -6.67 4.45
CA GLU A 237 22.05 -5.98 3.23
C GLU A 237 21.57 -6.70 1.96
N ARG A 238 21.60 -8.04 1.95
CA ARG A 238 21.05 -8.83 0.84
C ARG A 238 19.52 -8.70 0.76
N VAL A 239 18.81 -8.68 1.89
CA VAL A 239 17.36 -8.40 1.94
C VAL A 239 17.06 -7.05 1.31
N LYS A 240 17.73 -5.98 1.77
CA LYS A 240 17.53 -4.62 1.24
C LYS A 240 17.86 -4.50 -0.25
N LYS A 241 18.87 -5.23 -0.73
CA LYS A 241 19.31 -5.21 -2.14
C LYS A 241 18.44 -6.06 -3.06
N CYS A 242 18.03 -7.25 -2.62
CA CYS A 242 17.35 -8.24 -3.44
C CYS A 242 15.83 -8.11 -3.41
N ILE A 243 15.26 -7.60 -2.31
CA ILE A 243 13.81 -7.45 -2.16
C ILE A 243 13.43 -6.00 -2.39
N LEU A 244 13.00 -5.71 -3.63
CA LEU A 244 12.60 -4.36 -4.03
C LEU A 244 11.31 -3.93 -3.32
N PRO A 245 11.09 -2.61 -3.10
CA PRO A 245 9.96 -2.15 -2.28
C PRO A 245 8.59 -2.56 -2.86
N HIS A 246 8.41 -2.55 -4.18
CA HIS A 246 7.16 -3.02 -4.80
C HIS A 246 6.94 -4.52 -4.59
N LEU A 247 7.98 -5.35 -4.62
CA LEU A 247 7.86 -6.78 -4.36
C LEU A 247 7.51 -7.06 -2.88
N SER A 248 8.16 -6.37 -1.95
CA SER A 248 7.82 -6.42 -0.52
C SER A 248 6.36 -6.04 -0.29
N TYR A 249 5.94 -4.90 -0.87
CA TYR A 249 4.56 -4.43 -0.80
C TYR A 249 3.57 -5.46 -1.36
N SER A 250 3.80 -5.92 -2.60
CA SER A 250 2.93 -6.89 -3.25
C SER A 250 2.82 -8.17 -2.46
N SER A 251 3.92 -8.67 -1.89
CA SER A 251 3.95 -9.87 -1.05
C SER A 251 3.15 -9.72 0.25
N ARG A 252 3.06 -8.51 0.81
CA ARG A 252 2.34 -8.25 2.07
C ARG A 252 0.87 -7.91 1.88
N PHE A 253 0.50 -7.22 0.81
CA PHE A 253 -0.81 -6.56 0.71
C PHE A 253 -1.72 -7.07 -0.41
N TRP A 254 -1.28 -7.98 -1.29
CA TRP A 254 -2.11 -8.46 -2.40
C TRP A 254 -3.47 -9.02 -1.97
N MET A 255 -3.51 -9.81 -0.87
CA MET A 255 -4.76 -10.38 -0.35
C MET A 255 -5.74 -9.31 0.15
N SER A 256 -5.22 -8.22 0.71
CA SER A 256 -6.04 -7.08 1.14
C SER A 256 -6.73 -6.43 -0.04
N HIS A 257 -6.02 -6.24 -1.16
CA HIS A 257 -6.60 -5.72 -2.40
C HIS A 257 -7.63 -6.67 -3.00
N VAL A 258 -7.33 -7.97 -3.07
CA VAL A 258 -8.27 -8.99 -3.56
C VAL A 258 -9.57 -8.95 -2.76
N ARG A 259 -9.48 -8.92 -1.42
CA ARG A 259 -10.66 -8.88 -0.55
C ARG A 259 -11.52 -7.63 -0.74
N THR A 260 -10.90 -6.47 -0.98
CA THR A 260 -11.62 -5.20 -1.19
C THR A 260 -12.26 -5.15 -2.58
N THR A 261 -11.76 -5.94 -3.53
CA THR A 261 -12.27 -6.00 -4.90
C THR A 261 -13.53 -6.86 -4.95
N VAL A 262 -14.58 -6.38 -5.62
CA VAL A 262 -15.75 -7.20 -5.97
C VAL A 262 -15.28 -8.44 -6.72
N PHE A 263 -15.93 -9.58 -6.53
CA PHE A 263 -15.51 -10.83 -7.20
C PHE A 263 -15.32 -10.62 -8.71
N ASP A 264 -14.12 -10.93 -9.18
CA ASP A 264 -13.75 -10.91 -10.59
C ASP A 264 -13.13 -12.26 -10.97
N LYS A 265 -13.63 -12.84 -12.07
CA LYS A 265 -13.27 -14.19 -12.48
C LYS A 265 -11.82 -14.28 -12.99
N GLU A 266 -11.32 -13.24 -13.67
CA GLU A 266 -9.95 -13.24 -14.17
C GLU A 266 -8.95 -13.05 -13.03
N LEU A 267 -9.27 -12.22 -12.04
CA LEU A 267 -8.50 -12.07 -10.82
C LEU A 267 -8.47 -13.38 -10.03
N ALA A 268 -9.60 -14.06 -9.92
CA ALA A 268 -9.68 -15.37 -9.25
C ALA A 268 -8.80 -16.42 -9.96
N LYS A 269 -8.67 -16.38 -11.28
CA LYS A 269 -7.73 -17.22 -12.04
C LYS A 269 -6.26 -16.87 -11.75
N GLU A 270 -5.90 -15.60 -11.61
CA GLU A 270 -4.54 -15.19 -11.21
C GLU A 270 -4.22 -15.67 -9.79
N VAL A 271 -5.17 -15.55 -8.86
CA VAL A 271 -5.04 -16.10 -7.50
C VAL A 271 -4.86 -17.62 -7.56
N LYS A 272 -5.71 -18.34 -8.31
CA LYS A 272 -5.57 -19.78 -8.50
C LYS A 272 -4.21 -20.15 -9.06
N SER A 273 -3.76 -19.46 -10.11
CA SER A 273 -2.45 -19.67 -10.72
C SER A 273 -1.30 -19.45 -9.74
N PHE A 274 -1.44 -18.54 -8.79
CA PHE A 274 -0.44 -18.31 -7.75
C PHE A 274 -0.37 -19.48 -6.75
N PHE A 275 -1.52 -20.00 -6.31
CA PHE A 275 -1.59 -21.14 -5.39
C PHE A 275 -1.15 -22.47 -6.03
N ASP A 276 -1.33 -22.64 -7.35
CA ASP A 276 -0.97 -23.85 -8.08
C ASP A 276 0.52 -23.90 -8.50
N HIS A 277 1.35 -22.94 -8.06
CA HIS A 277 2.74 -22.76 -8.50
C HIS A 277 3.74 -22.79 -7.33
N GLU A 278 4.99 -23.20 -7.61
CA GLU A 278 6.12 -23.15 -6.65
C GLU A 278 6.41 -21.74 -6.08
N ARG A 279 5.86 -20.69 -6.72
CA ARG A 279 5.98 -19.29 -6.26
C ARG A 279 5.29 -19.06 -4.94
N LEU A 280 4.31 -19.88 -4.56
CA LEU A 280 3.73 -19.88 -3.23
C LEU A 280 4.81 -20.10 -2.15
N PHE A 281 5.79 -20.96 -2.39
CA PHE A 281 6.90 -21.19 -1.45
C PHE A 281 7.91 -20.05 -1.48
N PHE A 282 8.21 -19.49 -2.66
CA PHE A 282 9.08 -18.31 -2.77
C PHE A 282 8.48 -17.10 -2.06
N TRP A 283 7.14 -16.99 -2.06
CA TRP A 283 6.42 -16.00 -1.28
C TRP A 283 6.56 -16.22 0.23
N LEU A 284 6.44 -17.46 0.72
CA LEU A 284 6.68 -17.78 2.14
C LEU A 284 8.12 -17.49 2.56
N GLU A 285 9.09 -17.84 1.71
CA GLU A 285 10.50 -17.48 1.88
C GLU A 285 10.66 -15.95 2.02
N LEU A 286 10.12 -15.18 1.07
CA LEU A 286 10.22 -13.74 1.09
C LEU A 286 9.60 -13.15 2.36
N LEU A 287 8.40 -13.59 2.72
CA LEU A 287 7.72 -13.13 3.93
C LEU A 287 8.50 -13.44 5.20
N ALA A 288 9.17 -14.59 5.27
CA ALA A 288 10.04 -14.92 6.39
C ALA A 288 11.27 -14.00 6.46
N LEU A 289 11.91 -13.73 5.32
CA LEU A 289 13.08 -12.85 5.22
C LEU A 289 12.79 -11.41 5.63
N ILE A 290 11.60 -10.90 5.35
CA ILE A 290 11.15 -9.55 5.77
C ILE A 290 10.37 -9.56 7.09
N ASN A 291 10.35 -10.69 7.81
CA ASN A 291 9.63 -10.87 9.09
C ASN A 291 8.12 -10.51 9.03
N ALA A 292 7.47 -10.78 7.89
CA ALA A 292 6.05 -10.52 7.66
C ALA A 292 5.18 -11.78 7.61
N LEU A 293 5.76 -12.96 7.90
CA LEU A 293 5.07 -14.25 7.82
C LEU A 293 3.82 -14.33 8.72
N GLY A 294 3.88 -13.74 9.92
CA GLY A 294 2.74 -13.71 10.85
C GLY A 294 1.51 -12.98 10.30
N GLY A 295 1.70 -11.96 9.47
CA GLY A 295 0.62 -11.20 8.83
C GLY A 295 -0.14 -11.98 7.76
N ALA A 296 0.47 -13.04 7.19
CA ALA A 296 -0.16 -13.84 6.14
C ALA A 296 -1.31 -14.72 6.64
N VAL A 297 -1.25 -15.20 7.90
CA VAL A 297 -2.27 -16.09 8.45
C VAL A 297 -3.67 -15.46 8.46
N PRO A 298 -3.90 -14.26 9.03
CA PRO A 298 -5.21 -13.62 8.96
C PRO A 298 -5.60 -13.29 7.52
N ALA A 299 -4.68 -12.84 6.67
CA ALA A 299 -4.97 -12.52 5.27
C ALA A 299 -5.48 -13.75 4.48
N LEU A 300 -4.86 -14.92 4.67
CA LEU A 300 -5.27 -16.18 4.02
C LEU A 300 -6.68 -16.63 4.41
N SER A 301 -7.16 -16.30 5.62
CA SER A 301 -8.52 -16.68 6.07
C SER A 301 -9.63 -15.96 5.30
N LEU A 302 -9.28 -14.88 4.59
CA LEU A 302 -10.23 -14.03 3.87
C LEU A 302 -10.47 -14.54 2.44
N ILE A 303 -9.54 -15.32 1.88
CA ILE A 303 -9.66 -15.89 0.52
C ILE A 303 -10.89 -16.79 0.36
N PRO A 304 -11.19 -17.74 1.27
CA PRO A 304 -12.40 -18.55 1.16
C PRO A 304 -13.70 -17.74 1.22
N GLN A 305 -13.70 -16.60 1.91
CA GLN A 305 -14.88 -15.72 1.98
C GLN A 305 -15.09 -14.99 0.66
N TRP A 306 -14.01 -14.50 0.04
CA TRP A 306 -14.05 -13.83 -1.26
C TRP A 306 -14.47 -14.77 -2.41
N LEU A 307 -14.08 -16.05 -2.34
CA LEU A 307 -14.45 -17.09 -3.31
C LEU A 307 -15.81 -17.76 -3.04
N LYS A 308 -16.56 -17.31 -2.03
CA LYS A 308 -17.82 -17.96 -1.63
C LYS A 308 -18.83 -17.91 -2.77
N GLY A 309 -19.42 -19.07 -3.10
CA GLY A 309 -20.39 -19.20 -4.20
C GLY A 309 -19.77 -19.62 -5.54
N HIS A 310 -18.44 -19.77 -5.61
CA HIS A 310 -17.72 -20.13 -6.83
C HIS A 310 -17.00 -21.48 -6.66
N PRO A 311 -17.71 -22.62 -6.86
CA PRO A 311 -17.19 -23.96 -6.59
C PRO A 311 -15.95 -24.32 -7.42
N GLU A 312 -15.74 -23.68 -8.57
CA GLU A 312 -14.57 -23.86 -9.42
C GLU A 312 -13.23 -23.43 -8.78
N PHE A 313 -13.28 -22.65 -7.68
CA PHE A 313 -12.09 -22.21 -6.91
C PHE A 313 -12.02 -22.84 -5.51
N LYS A 314 -12.72 -23.94 -5.26
CA LYS A 314 -12.73 -24.64 -3.96
C LYS A 314 -11.35 -25.19 -3.57
N ASP A 315 -10.55 -25.58 -4.55
CA ASP A 315 -9.17 -26.02 -4.37
C ASP A 315 -8.28 -24.90 -3.79
N VAL A 316 -8.43 -23.67 -4.28
CA VAL A 316 -7.73 -22.48 -3.76
C VAL A 316 -8.04 -22.28 -2.28
N SER A 317 -9.32 -22.37 -1.89
CA SER A 317 -9.74 -22.25 -0.49
C SER A 317 -9.12 -23.35 0.38
N SER A 318 -9.07 -24.59 -0.13
CA SER A 318 -8.43 -25.70 0.60
C SER A 318 -6.93 -25.50 0.77
N THR A 319 -6.26 -24.97 -0.25
CA THR A 319 -4.82 -24.70 -0.24
C THR A 319 -4.48 -23.52 0.65
N ALA A 320 -5.29 -22.45 0.67
CA ALA A 320 -5.12 -21.33 1.60
C ALA A 320 -5.18 -21.80 3.07
N MET A 321 -6.15 -22.64 3.42
CA MET A 321 -6.22 -23.25 4.76
C MET A 321 -5.02 -24.16 5.07
N ASP A 322 -4.50 -24.86 4.05
CA ASP A 322 -3.30 -25.69 4.16
C ASP A 322 -2.06 -24.83 4.48
N VAL A 323 -1.89 -23.71 3.78
CA VAL A 323 -0.81 -22.74 4.01
C VAL A 323 -0.92 -22.10 5.40
N GLN A 324 -2.13 -21.79 5.88
CA GLN A 324 -2.30 -21.27 7.23
C GLN A 324 -1.77 -22.25 8.29
N ARG A 325 -2.13 -23.54 8.17
CA ARG A 325 -1.64 -24.59 9.07
C ARG A 325 -0.14 -24.77 8.95
N PHE A 326 0.38 -24.71 7.72
CA PHE A 326 1.82 -24.73 7.47
C PHE A 326 2.55 -23.63 8.24
N ILE A 327 2.09 -22.38 8.14
CA ILE A 327 2.69 -21.25 8.85
C ILE A 327 2.58 -21.44 10.37
N GLN A 328 1.44 -21.94 10.88
CA GLN A 328 1.27 -22.18 12.31
C GLN A 328 2.25 -23.23 12.86
N VAL A 329 2.51 -24.30 12.11
CA VAL A 329 3.38 -25.40 12.56
C VAL A 329 4.86 -25.09 12.33
N PHE A 330 5.22 -24.55 11.17
CA PHE A 330 6.61 -24.39 10.75
C PHE A 330 7.11 -22.94 10.79
N GLY A 331 6.23 -21.95 10.99
CA GLY A 331 6.59 -20.53 10.88
C GLY A 331 7.68 -20.09 11.84
N GLY A 332 7.65 -20.54 13.10
CA GLY A 332 8.70 -20.21 14.09
C GLY A 332 10.08 -20.72 13.68
N MET A 333 10.15 -21.94 13.14
CA MET A 333 11.38 -22.53 12.60
C MET A 333 11.89 -21.73 11.40
N ILE A 334 11.02 -21.41 10.45
CA ILE A 334 11.38 -20.70 9.22
C ILE A 334 11.87 -19.27 9.52
N LEU A 335 11.25 -18.59 10.50
CA LEU A 335 11.70 -17.27 10.95
C LEU A 335 13.07 -17.32 11.64
N HIS A 336 13.35 -18.41 12.37
CA HIS A 336 14.66 -18.63 12.99
C HIS A 336 15.75 -18.95 11.96
N SER A 337 15.47 -19.82 10.99
CA SER A 337 16.39 -20.16 9.89
C SER A 337 15.61 -20.47 8.62
N MET A 338 15.66 -19.55 7.64
CA MET A 338 14.82 -19.59 6.43
C MET A 338 15.01 -20.88 5.61
N PRO A 339 16.23 -21.39 5.38
CA PRO A 339 16.44 -22.58 4.56
C PRO A 339 15.65 -23.82 5.02
N HIS A 340 15.27 -23.86 6.31
CA HIS A 340 14.42 -24.92 6.85
C HIS A 340 13.00 -24.95 6.26
N LEU A 341 12.56 -23.91 5.56
CA LEU A 341 11.38 -23.97 4.69
C LEU A 341 11.47 -25.15 3.72
N TYR A 342 12.64 -25.35 3.10
CA TYR A 342 12.87 -26.37 2.08
C TYR A 342 13.44 -27.67 2.65
N VAL A 343 14.37 -27.59 3.61
CA VAL A 343 15.06 -28.79 4.13
C VAL A 343 14.33 -29.48 5.29
N SER A 344 13.37 -28.82 5.93
CA SER A 344 12.64 -29.38 7.08
C SER A 344 11.12 -29.26 6.96
N ALA A 345 10.56 -28.10 6.64
CA ALA A 345 9.11 -27.95 6.58
C ALA A 345 8.50 -28.71 5.39
N LEU A 346 9.12 -28.60 4.21
CA LEU A 346 8.64 -29.26 2.99
C LEU A 346 8.60 -30.81 3.08
N PRO A 347 9.68 -31.53 3.47
CA PRO A 347 9.64 -32.99 3.61
C PRO A 347 8.61 -33.52 4.61
N PHE A 348 8.29 -32.71 5.62
CA PHE A 348 7.42 -33.09 6.73
C PHE A 348 5.98 -32.58 6.56
N LEU A 349 5.63 -32.06 5.37
CA LEU A 349 4.24 -31.77 5.02
C LEU A 349 3.39 -33.05 5.11
N PRO A 350 2.13 -32.96 5.57
CA PRO A 350 1.24 -34.11 5.57
C PRO A 350 1.02 -34.67 4.16
N ALA A 351 1.03 -36.00 4.01
CA ALA A 351 0.92 -36.64 2.70
C ALA A 351 -0.36 -36.26 1.92
N ASN A 352 -1.48 -36.04 2.62
CA ASN A 352 -2.76 -35.67 2.00
C ASN A 352 -2.94 -34.15 1.84
N SER A 353 -1.97 -33.34 2.28
CA SER A 353 -2.09 -31.87 2.21
C SER A 353 -2.07 -31.42 0.73
N PRO A 354 -2.91 -30.45 0.34
CA PRO A 354 -2.81 -29.78 -0.96
C PRO A 354 -1.38 -29.35 -1.30
N LEU A 355 -0.65 -28.73 -0.38
CA LEU A 355 0.73 -28.29 -0.60
C LEU A 355 1.66 -29.46 -0.94
N SER A 356 1.56 -30.57 -0.20
CA SER A 356 2.39 -31.76 -0.44
C SER A 356 2.25 -32.30 -1.86
N ARG A 357 1.01 -32.37 -2.36
CA ARG A 357 0.70 -32.87 -3.71
C ARG A 357 1.29 -31.99 -4.82
N HIS A 358 1.25 -30.67 -4.68
CA HIS A 358 1.75 -29.75 -5.70
C HIS A 358 3.29 -29.66 -5.72
N LEU A 359 3.93 -29.79 -4.55
CA LEU A 359 5.33 -29.39 -4.40
C LEU A 359 6.31 -30.55 -4.34
N SER A 360 5.86 -31.74 -3.92
CA SER A 360 6.75 -32.92 -3.85
C SER A 360 7.41 -33.24 -5.20
N ALA A 361 6.70 -33.01 -6.31
CA ALA A 361 7.24 -33.20 -7.66
C ALA A 361 8.22 -32.09 -8.09
N ARG A 362 8.11 -30.89 -7.52
CA ARG A 362 8.91 -29.71 -7.89
C ARG A 362 10.26 -29.66 -7.17
N PHE A 363 10.37 -30.30 -6.00
CA PHE A 363 11.58 -30.35 -5.20
C PHE A 363 12.03 -31.81 -4.96
N PRO A 364 12.50 -32.52 -6.01
CA PRO A 364 12.80 -33.96 -5.92
C PRO A 364 14.00 -34.30 -5.03
N ASN A 365 14.92 -33.35 -4.81
CA ASN A 365 16.15 -33.53 -4.04
C ASN A 365 15.97 -33.15 -2.56
N THR A 366 14.86 -33.57 -1.96
CA THR A 366 14.55 -33.30 -0.56
C THR A 366 14.47 -34.60 0.25
N LEU A 367 14.44 -34.48 1.59
CA LEU A 367 14.31 -35.64 2.47
C LEU A 367 13.00 -36.38 2.18
N ARG A 368 13.00 -37.70 2.35
CA ARG A 368 11.79 -38.54 2.26
C ARG A 368 11.57 -39.28 3.56
N VAL A 369 10.40 -39.08 4.16
CA VAL A 369 10.00 -39.82 5.36
C VAL A 369 9.64 -41.26 4.96
N THR A 370 10.43 -42.23 5.43
CA THR A 370 10.25 -43.65 5.07
C THR A 370 9.34 -44.42 6.03
N SER A 371 9.13 -43.90 7.25
CA SER A 371 8.25 -44.48 8.26
C SER A 371 7.66 -43.38 9.14
N GLY A 372 6.42 -43.55 9.59
CA GLY A 372 5.74 -42.60 10.49
C GLY A 372 5.35 -41.26 9.84
N HIS A 373 5.21 -41.20 8.51
CA HIS A 373 4.82 -39.97 7.83
C HIS A 373 3.39 -39.56 8.22
N ILE A 374 3.24 -38.31 8.66
CA ILE A 374 1.94 -37.76 9.01
C ILE A 374 1.06 -37.66 7.75
N MET A 375 -0.17 -38.16 7.84
CA MET A 375 -1.08 -38.14 6.68
C MET A 375 -1.87 -36.84 6.61
N ASN A 376 -2.26 -36.28 7.75
CA ASN A 376 -3.04 -35.06 7.87
C ASN A 376 -2.39 -34.12 8.91
N TRP A 377 -2.72 -32.84 8.85
CA TRP A 377 -2.28 -31.89 9.87
C TRP A 377 -2.70 -32.34 11.27
N PRO A 378 -1.85 -32.14 12.30
CA PRO A 378 -2.22 -32.42 13.68
C PRO A 378 -3.47 -31.61 14.06
N VAL A 379 -4.38 -32.26 14.80
CA VAL A 379 -5.55 -31.57 15.39
C VAL A 379 -5.10 -30.56 16.46
N VAL A 380 -3.98 -30.84 17.12
CA VAL A 380 -3.37 -29.95 18.11
C VAL A 380 -2.68 -28.79 17.38
N GLN A 381 -3.21 -27.58 17.53
CA GLN A 381 -2.67 -26.38 16.88
C GLN A 381 -1.66 -25.61 17.74
N ALA A 382 -1.73 -25.75 19.06
CA ALA A 382 -0.80 -25.12 19.99
C ALA A 382 -0.73 -25.93 21.30
N VAL A 383 0.47 -26.03 21.87
CA VAL A 383 0.68 -26.56 23.21
C VAL A 383 1.07 -25.40 24.11
N LEU A 384 0.16 -25.00 25.01
CA LEU A 384 0.41 -23.93 25.96
C LEU A 384 1.20 -24.48 27.15
N THR A 385 2.37 -23.91 27.43
CA THR A 385 3.25 -24.30 28.52
C THR A 385 3.36 -23.16 29.54
N GLY A 386 3.65 -23.49 30.82
CA GLY A 386 3.86 -22.48 31.86
C GLY A 386 3.32 -22.87 33.24
N HIS A 387 2.34 -23.77 33.31
CA HIS A 387 1.90 -24.34 34.59
C HIS A 387 2.93 -25.33 35.14
N THR A 388 3.19 -25.27 36.44
CA THR A 388 4.13 -26.16 37.16
C THR A 388 3.44 -27.37 37.79
N SER A 389 2.12 -27.44 37.72
CA SER A 389 1.27 -28.54 38.22
C SER A 389 0.21 -28.91 37.17
N SER A 390 -0.69 -29.85 37.50
CA SER A 390 -1.77 -30.29 36.61
C SER A 390 -2.79 -29.18 36.36
N VAL A 391 -3.02 -28.81 35.10
CA VAL A 391 -4.08 -27.87 34.69
C VAL A 391 -5.46 -28.46 35.05
N ARG A 392 -6.19 -27.81 35.94
CA ARG A 392 -7.52 -28.23 36.43
C ARG A 392 -8.69 -27.53 35.75
N SER A 393 -8.44 -26.40 35.07
CA SER A 393 -9.50 -25.63 34.42
C SER A 393 -9.00 -24.88 33.19
N VAL A 394 -9.93 -24.68 32.24
CA VAL A 394 -9.73 -23.86 31.04
C VAL A 394 -11.01 -23.06 30.77
N SER A 395 -10.87 -21.81 30.34
CA SER A 395 -11.98 -20.98 29.90
C SER A 395 -11.56 -20.10 28.72
N PHE A 396 -12.51 -19.81 27.84
CA PHE A 396 -12.32 -18.95 26.67
C PHE A 396 -12.97 -17.60 26.92
N SER A 397 -12.37 -16.52 26.41
CA SER A 397 -13.04 -15.23 26.40
C SER A 397 -14.29 -15.26 25.49
N PRO A 398 -15.31 -14.42 25.77
CA PRO A 398 -16.54 -14.40 24.96
C PRO A 398 -16.31 -14.09 23.47
N ASP A 399 -15.25 -13.36 23.15
CA ASP A 399 -14.83 -13.02 21.78
C ASP A 399 -13.91 -14.09 21.14
N GLY A 400 -13.56 -15.15 21.87
CA GLY A 400 -12.69 -16.24 21.42
C GLY A 400 -11.22 -15.86 21.24
N THR A 401 -10.81 -14.65 21.64
CA THR A 401 -9.44 -14.15 21.40
C THR A 401 -8.44 -14.56 22.48
N ARG A 402 -8.90 -15.02 23.64
CA ARG A 402 -8.06 -15.36 24.80
C ARG A 402 -8.48 -16.69 25.43
N ILE A 403 -7.49 -17.35 26.02
CA ILE A 403 -7.66 -18.57 26.81
C ILE A 403 -7.06 -18.31 28.19
N VAL A 404 -7.80 -18.64 29.25
CA VAL A 404 -7.31 -18.66 30.62
C VAL A 404 -7.24 -20.10 31.09
N THR A 405 -6.14 -20.46 31.75
CA THR A 405 -5.89 -21.82 32.26
C THR A 405 -5.52 -21.73 33.75
N GLY A 406 -6.05 -22.64 34.57
CA GLY A 406 -5.76 -22.72 36.00
C GLY A 406 -5.19 -24.10 36.36
N SER A 407 -4.15 -24.13 37.20
CA SER A 407 -3.45 -25.34 37.64
C SER A 407 -3.51 -25.55 39.15
#